data_AF-A0A660TU83-F1
#
_entry.id   AF-A0A660TU83-F1
#
_cell.length_a   1.000
_cell.length_b   1.000
_cell.length_c   1.000
_cell.angle_alpha   90.00
_cell.angle_beta   90.00
_cell.angle_gamma   90.00
#
_symmetry.space_group_name_H-M   'P 1'
#
loop_
_entity.id
_entity.type
_entity.pdbx_description
1 polymer ?
#
loop_
_entity_poly.entity_id
_entity_poly.type
_entity_poly.pdbx_seq_one_letter_code
_entity_poly.pdbx_strand_id
1 'polypeptide(L)'
;MEIDVKCVSDLNKNEINLISTDYLLEYQPASREKGDVGESNNNKDEYSYLIPPLLIYKDQVYLPVFGRDIIEKQFKKLGKLRMALSIFRYKNNKILFRYLLFLKKSYLGFNQVEKAIFLKRFKDSVGQNIYKDLEINPKSVSGYEKLLKASDKIKNDLVTGKINEINLFEIFYLFERNHWDKIEDFVVRLKIGTKKRMEVIDMIYDITQRDNLSPDALINIPEISKVWEQKIDPPQKGERIYAILFGRRYPEITSFKKDFYKRLKHLRLGKDIRFQIPPNFEKWEFNINFHFRDLKEFKERITKLQSIMESNNFEELLKMRF
;
A
#
# COMPACT_ATOMS: atom_id res chain seq x y z
N MET A 1 -32.74 -16.96 -15.47
CA MET A 1 -31.40 -16.51 -15.87
C MET A 1 -30.96 -17.49 -16.92
N GLU A 2 -30.59 -17.03 -18.11
CA GLU A 2 -30.22 -17.94 -19.20
C GLU A 2 -28.76 -17.64 -19.53
N ILE A 3 -27.87 -18.52 -19.06
CA ILE A 3 -26.48 -18.51 -19.49
C ILE A 3 -26.42 -19.38 -20.73
N ASP A 4 -26.08 -18.78 -21.86
CA ASP A 4 -25.86 -19.52 -23.10
C ASP A 4 -24.35 -19.74 -23.24
N VAL A 5 -23.88 -20.89 -22.79
CA VAL A 5 -22.48 -21.28 -22.95
C VAL A 5 -22.31 -21.80 -24.37
N LYS A 6 -21.79 -20.95 -25.25
CA LYS A 6 -21.49 -21.34 -26.63
C LYS A 6 -20.00 -21.51 -26.82
N CYS A 7 -19.59 -22.70 -27.27
CA CYS A 7 -18.29 -22.81 -27.91
C CYS A 7 -18.37 -22.11 -29.26
N VAL A 8 -17.97 -20.83 -29.35
CA VAL A 8 -18.03 -20.08 -30.60
C VAL A 8 -16.63 -20.05 -31.22
N SER A 9 -16.45 -20.80 -32.30
CA SER A 9 -15.24 -20.80 -33.12
C SER A 9 -15.20 -19.70 -34.18
N ASP A 10 -16.29 -18.95 -34.35
CA ASP A 10 -16.53 -18.15 -35.55
C ASP A 10 -16.89 -16.67 -35.29
N LEU A 11 -16.73 -16.17 -34.05
CA LEU A 11 -16.85 -14.71 -33.84
C LEU A 11 -15.70 -13.98 -34.51
N ASN A 12 -16.03 -13.08 -35.41
CA ASN A 12 -15.09 -12.16 -36.02
C ASN A 12 -14.71 -11.07 -35.03
N LYS A 13 -13.52 -10.51 -35.22
CA LYS A 13 -13.02 -9.40 -34.39
C LYS A 13 -13.98 -8.20 -34.39
N ASN A 14 -14.70 -7.98 -35.49
CA ASN A 14 -15.62 -6.86 -35.65
C ASN A 14 -16.93 -7.05 -34.87
N GLU A 15 -17.25 -8.27 -34.46
CA GLU A 15 -18.46 -8.58 -33.67
C GLU A 15 -18.22 -8.38 -32.16
N ILE A 16 -16.96 -8.28 -31.74
CA ILE A 16 -16.56 -8.06 -30.35
C ILE A 16 -15.99 -6.64 -30.20
N ASN A 17 -16.68 -5.82 -29.42
CA ASN A 17 -16.18 -4.49 -29.09
C ASN A 17 -15.14 -4.61 -27.98
N LEU A 18 -13.90 -4.86 -28.37
CA LEU A 18 -12.74 -4.86 -27.47
C LEU A 18 -12.40 -3.47 -26.96
N ILE A 19 -12.91 -2.39 -27.57
CA ILE A 19 -12.59 -1.02 -27.13
C ILE A 19 -13.43 -0.64 -25.89
N SER A 20 -14.67 -1.10 -25.83
CA SER A 20 -15.56 -0.78 -24.71
C SER A 20 -15.00 -1.28 -23.38
N THR A 21 -14.95 -0.37 -22.41
CA THR A 21 -14.65 -0.68 -21.01
C THR A 21 -15.93 -0.72 -20.16
N ASP A 22 -17.10 -0.57 -20.76
CA ASP A 22 -18.38 -0.35 -20.08
C ASP A 22 -18.80 -1.51 -19.19
N TYR A 23 -18.26 -2.70 -19.46
CA TYR A 23 -18.47 -3.89 -18.66
C TYR A 23 -17.17 -4.62 -18.31
N LEU A 24 -16.01 -4.07 -18.71
CA LEU A 24 -14.74 -4.64 -18.30
C LEU A 24 -14.57 -4.45 -16.79
N LEU A 25 -14.30 -5.55 -16.10
CA LEU A 25 -14.11 -5.59 -14.65
C LEU A 25 -12.71 -6.04 -14.25
N GLU A 26 -11.88 -6.35 -15.25
CA GLU A 26 -10.51 -6.76 -15.03
C GLU A 26 -9.62 -5.52 -15.04
N TYR A 27 -8.84 -5.37 -13.98
CA TYR A 27 -7.72 -4.45 -13.98
C TYR A 27 -6.43 -5.27 -14.00
N GLN A 28 -5.66 -5.14 -15.08
CA GLN A 28 -4.35 -5.77 -15.20
C GLN A 28 -3.25 -4.72 -15.05
N PRO A 29 -2.31 -4.90 -14.12
CA PRO A 29 -1.18 -3.99 -14.03
C PRO A 29 -0.25 -4.18 -15.22
N ALA A 30 0.27 -3.07 -15.76
CA ALA A 30 1.13 -3.06 -16.93
C ALA A 30 2.43 -3.86 -16.76
N SER A 31 2.88 -4.09 -15.52
CA SER A 31 4.17 -4.72 -15.19
C SER A 31 4.08 -6.22 -14.90
N ARG A 32 3.18 -6.97 -15.55
CA ARG A 32 3.23 -8.46 -15.55
C ARG A 32 4.35 -9.02 -16.44
N GLU A 33 5.52 -8.39 -16.42
CA GLU A 33 6.75 -9.02 -16.89
C GLU A 33 7.43 -9.70 -15.69
N LYS A 34 7.47 -11.03 -15.77
CA LYS A 34 8.22 -12.01 -14.99
C LYS A 34 9.01 -11.47 -13.77
N GLY A 35 8.55 -11.87 -12.58
CA GLY A 35 9.41 -12.02 -11.41
C GLY A 35 9.36 -10.88 -10.41
N ASP A 36 8.33 -10.86 -9.57
CA ASP A 36 8.51 -10.55 -8.15
C ASP A 36 7.32 -11.10 -7.38
N VAL A 37 7.52 -12.28 -6.79
CA VAL A 37 6.50 -13.04 -6.07
C VAL A 37 6.45 -12.50 -4.64
N GLY A 38 5.54 -11.56 -4.40
CA GLY A 38 4.88 -11.48 -3.10
C GLY A 38 3.86 -12.62 -3.04
N GLU A 39 4.02 -13.52 -2.07
CA GLU A 39 3.18 -14.71 -1.86
C GLU A 39 1.69 -14.35 -1.74
N SER A 40 0.97 -14.42 -2.86
CA SER A 40 -0.44 -14.79 -2.98
C SER A 40 -0.88 -14.58 -4.43
N ASN A 41 -0.87 -15.69 -5.20
CA ASN A 41 -1.49 -15.90 -6.53
C ASN A 41 -0.57 -16.48 -7.63
N ASN A 42 0.46 -17.26 -7.30
CA ASN A 42 1.19 -18.05 -8.30
C ASN A 42 0.31 -19.09 -9.05
N ASN A 43 -0.91 -19.37 -8.58
CA ASN A 43 -1.84 -20.25 -9.28
C ASN A 43 -2.74 -19.56 -10.32
N LYS A 44 -2.73 -18.22 -10.45
CA LYS A 44 -3.71 -17.56 -11.34
C LYS A 44 -3.48 -17.81 -12.84
N ASP A 45 -2.24 -18.02 -13.27
CA ASP A 45 -1.96 -18.11 -14.71
C ASP A 45 -2.26 -19.49 -15.31
N GLU A 46 -2.08 -20.60 -14.56
CA GLU A 46 -2.42 -21.95 -15.05
C GLU A 46 -3.94 -22.19 -15.12
N TYR A 47 -4.71 -21.68 -14.16
CA TYR A 47 -6.17 -21.87 -14.13
C TYR A 47 -6.96 -20.80 -14.90
N SER A 48 -6.36 -19.65 -15.25
CA SER A 48 -7.07 -18.58 -15.99
C SER A 48 -7.58 -19.04 -17.36
N TYR A 49 -6.93 -20.03 -17.97
CA TYR A 49 -7.36 -20.61 -19.25
C TYR A 49 -8.49 -21.65 -19.11
N LEU A 50 -8.80 -22.10 -17.89
CA LEU A 50 -9.90 -23.06 -17.66
C LEU A 50 -11.26 -22.38 -17.59
N ILE A 51 -11.30 -21.08 -17.28
CA ILE A 51 -12.55 -20.31 -17.24
C ILE A 51 -12.71 -19.65 -18.61
N PRO A 52 -13.72 -20.05 -19.43
CA PRO A 52 -13.95 -19.42 -20.72
C PRO A 52 -14.24 -17.93 -20.53
N PRO A 53 -13.67 -17.03 -21.36
CA PRO A 53 -13.99 -15.61 -21.33
C PRO A 53 -15.49 -15.37 -21.38
N LEU A 54 -15.93 -14.36 -20.63
CA LEU A 54 -17.33 -13.98 -20.52
C LEU A 54 -17.60 -12.76 -21.38
N LEU A 55 -18.52 -12.92 -22.31
CA LEU A 55 -19.07 -11.86 -23.14
C LEU A 55 -20.52 -11.59 -22.72
N ILE A 56 -20.94 -10.35 -22.77
CA ILE A 56 -22.37 -10.00 -22.81
C ILE A 56 -22.73 -9.59 -24.23
N TYR A 57 -23.95 -9.91 -24.66
CA TYR A 57 -24.48 -9.46 -25.94
C TYR A 57 -25.41 -8.27 -25.70
N LYS A 58 -25.06 -7.10 -26.23
CA LYS A 58 -25.81 -5.86 -26.06
C LYS A 58 -25.67 -5.00 -27.32
N ASP A 59 -26.76 -4.38 -27.77
CA ASP A 59 -26.76 -3.46 -28.91
C ASP A 59 -26.09 -4.05 -30.17
N GLN A 60 -26.39 -5.33 -30.44
CA GLN A 60 -25.84 -6.13 -31.55
C GLN A 60 -24.33 -6.39 -31.51
N VAL A 61 -23.65 -6.09 -30.39
CA VAL A 61 -22.22 -6.34 -30.21
C VAL A 61 -21.95 -7.19 -28.97
N TYR A 62 -20.85 -7.93 -29.01
CA TYR A 62 -20.34 -8.66 -27.85
C TYR A 62 -19.37 -7.77 -27.07
N LEU A 63 -19.62 -7.58 -25.78
CA LEU A 63 -18.77 -6.79 -24.89
C LEU A 63 -18.04 -7.74 -23.93
N PRO A 64 -16.70 -7.68 -23.85
CA PRO A 64 -15.95 -8.47 -22.90
C PRO A 64 -16.18 -7.98 -21.47
N VAL A 65 -16.51 -8.92 -20.60
CA VAL A 65 -16.70 -8.68 -19.16
C VAL A 65 -15.56 -9.31 -18.37
N PHE A 66 -15.09 -10.48 -18.81
CA PHE A 66 -13.99 -11.25 -18.22
C PHE A 66 -13.19 -11.97 -19.31
N GLY A 67 -11.88 -12.12 -19.14
CA GLY A 67 -10.99 -12.80 -20.07
C GLY A 67 -10.62 -11.99 -21.31
N ARG A 68 -10.66 -10.65 -21.24
CA ARG A 68 -10.39 -9.78 -22.40
C ARG A 68 -9.00 -10.02 -22.98
N ASP A 69 -7.97 -10.15 -22.15
CA ASP A 69 -6.60 -10.37 -22.62
C ASP A 69 -6.42 -11.72 -23.33
N ILE A 70 -7.20 -12.74 -22.91
CA ILE A 70 -7.17 -14.04 -23.57
C ILE A 70 -7.75 -13.92 -24.98
N ILE A 71 -8.86 -13.19 -25.12
CA ILE A 71 -9.49 -12.88 -26.40
C ILE A 71 -8.51 -12.10 -27.29
N GLU A 72 -7.87 -11.05 -26.77
CA GLU A 72 -6.92 -10.22 -27.51
C GLU A 72 -5.68 -11.01 -27.95
N LYS A 73 -5.09 -11.82 -27.06
CA LYS A 73 -3.95 -12.69 -27.37
C LYS A 73 -4.30 -13.71 -28.45
N GLN A 74 -5.49 -14.30 -28.39
CA GLN A 74 -5.97 -15.24 -29.42
C GLN A 74 -6.14 -14.56 -30.78
N PHE A 75 -6.78 -13.39 -30.83
CA PHE A 75 -6.86 -12.62 -32.08
C PHE A 75 -5.48 -12.26 -32.63
N LYS A 76 -4.55 -11.85 -31.78
CA LYS A 76 -3.17 -11.52 -32.19
C LYS A 76 -2.42 -12.74 -32.74
N LYS A 77 -2.64 -13.93 -32.16
CA LYS A 77 -1.93 -15.16 -32.52
C LYS A 77 -2.53 -15.87 -33.74
N LEU A 78 -3.86 -15.93 -33.83
CA LEU A 78 -4.57 -16.77 -34.80
C LEU A 78 -5.40 -15.98 -35.82
N GLY A 79 -5.57 -14.67 -35.64
CA GLY A 79 -6.44 -13.83 -36.47
C GLY A 79 -7.95 -14.07 -36.27
N LYS A 80 -8.32 -15.10 -35.52
CA LYS A 80 -9.71 -15.48 -35.19
C LYS A 80 -9.79 -16.13 -33.81
N LEU A 81 -10.99 -16.17 -33.23
CA LEU A 81 -11.22 -16.84 -31.95
C LEU A 81 -11.45 -18.33 -32.13
N ARG A 82 -10.57 -19.15 -31.55
CA ARG A 82 -10.76 -20.60 -31.45
C ARG A 82 -10.69 -21.01 -29.99
N MET A 83 -11.74 -20.69 -29.24
CA MET A 83 -11.85 -21.03 -27.83
C MET A 83 -13.30 -21.08 -27.37
N ALA A 84 -13.57 -21.75 -26.26
CA ALA A 84 -14.88 -21.69 -25.62
C ALA A 84 -15.13 -20.29 -25.05
N LEU A 85 -16.35 -19.77 -25.22
CA LEU A 85 -16.79 -18.48 -24.72
C LEU A 85 -18.08 -18.68 -23.91
N SER A 86 -18.26 -17.90 -22.85
CA SER A 86 -19.54 -17.83 -22.15
C SER A 86 -20.26 -16.58 -22.61
N ILE A 87 -21.47 -16.72 -23.15
CA ILE A 87 -22.31 -15.58 -23.54
C ILE A 87 -23.40 -15.42 -22.48
N PHE A 88 -23.34 -14.30 -21.77
CA PHE A 88 -24.30 -13.98 -20.73
C PHE A 88 -25.37 -13.04 -21.26
N ARG A 89 -26.62 -13.53 -21.30
CA ARG A 89 -27.79 -12.71 -21.58
C ARG A 89 -28.48 -12.36 -20.26
N TYR A 90 -28.64 -11.07 -19.99
CA TYR A 90 -29.13 -10.60 -18.70
C TYR A 90 -30.37 -9.72 -18.86
N LYS A 91 -31.30 -9.84 -17.91
CA LYS A 91 -32.55 -9.06 -17.91
C LYS A 91 -32.37 -7.67 -17.31
N ASN A 92 -31.46 -7.51 -16.35
CA ASN A 92 -31.14 -6.23 -15.72
C ASN A 92 -29.74 -6.24 -15.08
N ASN A 93 -29.22 -5.05 -14.78
CA ASN A 93 -27.88 -4.86 -14.22
C ASN A 93 -27.70 -5.54 -12.85
N LYS A 94 -28.77 -5.75 -12.08
CA LYS A 94 -28.71 -6.43 -10.77
C LYS A 94 -28.38 -7.91 -10.91
N ILE A 95 -28.95 -8.59 -11.90
CA ILE A 95 -28.63 -10.00 -12.20
C ILE A 95 -27.19 -10.12 -12.71
N LEU A 96 -26.81 -9.22 -13.62
CA LEU A 96 -25.44 -9.16 -14.12
C LEU A 96 -24.44 -8.95 -12.98
N PHE A 97 -24.69 -8.00 -12.09
CA PHE A 97 -23.86 -7.77 -10.90
C PHE A 97 -23.70 -9.03 -10.05
N ARG A 98 -24.80 -9.67 -9.67
CA ARG A 98 -24.76 -10.85 -8.77
C ARG A 98 -23.97 -11.99 -9.39
N TYR A 99 -24.13 -12.22 -10.70
CA TYR A 99 -23.36 -13.22 -11.42
C TYR A 99 -21.87 -12.90 -11.43
N LEU A 100 -21.51 -11.65 -11.74
CA LEU A 100 -20.10 -11.22 -11.80
C LEU A 100 -19.43 -11.20 -10.43
N LEU A 101 -20.18 -10.79 -9.40
CA LEU A 101 -19.76 -10.87 -8.01
C LEU A 101 -19.47 -12.31 -7.61
N PHE A 102 -20.40 -13.23 -7.91
CA PHE A 102 -20.23 -14.66 -7.65
C PHE A 102 -19.00 -15.20 -8.37
N LEU A 103 -18.88 -14.97 -9.68
CA LEU A 103 -17.75 -15.43 -10.49
C LEU A 103 -16.40 -14.95 -9.92
N LYS A 104 -16.27 -13.64 -9.66
CA LYS A 104 -15.03 -13.06 -9.11
C LYS A 104 -14.74 -13.60 -7.71
N LYS A 105 -15.73 -13.66 -6.82
CA LYS A 105 -15.52 -14.14 -5.44
C LYS A 105 -15.16 -15.62 -5.40
N SER A 106 -15.79 -16.45 -6.23
CA SER A 106 -15.58 -17.90 -6.23
C SER A 106 -14.27 -18.34 -6.88
N TYR A 107 -13.77 -17.60 -7.89
CA TYR A 107 -12.68 -18.11 -8.72
C TYR A 107 -11.42 -17.24 -8.77
N LEU A 108 -11.51 -15.93 -8.51
CA LEU A 108 -10.45 -14.99 -8.88
C LEU A 108 -10.06 -14.01 -7.77
N GLY A 109 -10.96 -13.76 -6.83
CA GLY A 109 -10.88 -12.62 -5.91
C GLY A 109 -11.00 -11.28 -6.63
N PHE A 110 -11.05 -10.21 -5.85
CA PHE A 110 -11.03 -8.83 -6.34
C PHE A 110 -9.73 -8.17 -5.94
N ASN A 111 -9.06 -7.51 -6.90
CA ASN A 111 -8.08 -6.49 -6.52
C ASN A 111 -8.78 -5.16 -6.18
N GLN A 112 -8.03 -4.24 -5.58
CA GLN A 112 -8.54 -2.96 -5.08
C GLN A 112 -9.14 -2.08 -6.18
N VAL A 113 -8.54 -2.07 -7.37
CA VAL A 113 -9.04 -1.28 -8.50
C VAL A 113 -10.33 -1.90 -9.05
N GLU A 114 -10.40 -3.23 -9.10
CA GLU A 114 -11.62 -3.94 -9.49
C GLU A 114 -12.76 -3.68 -8.50
N LYS A 115 -12.47 -3.69 -7.19
CA LYS A 115 -13.43 -3.27 -6.15
C LYS A 115 -13.94 -1.85 -6.42
N ALA A 116 -13.06 -0.91 -6.78
CA ALA A 116 -13.45 0.46 -7.12
C ALA A 116 -14.37 0.51 -8.36
N ILE A 117 -14.03 -0.23 -9.42
CA ILE A 117 -14.82 -0.30 -10.66
C ILE A 117 -16.21 -0.86 -10.36
N PHE A 118 -16.28 -1.97 -9.63
CA PHE A 118 -17.53 -2.59 -9.21
C PHE A 118 -18.39 -1.64 -8.39
N LEU A 119 -17.77 -0.97 -7.41
CA LEU A 119 -18.46 -0.01 -6.58
C LEU A 119 -19.08 1.11 -7.43
N LYS A 120 -18.30 1.78 -8.28
CA LYS A 120 -18.81 2.85 -9.16
C LYS A 120 -19.94 2.38 -10.08
N ARG A 121 -19.82 1.17 -10.64
CA ARG A 121 -20.76 0.69 -11.66
C ARG A 121 -22.09 0.20 -11.09
N PHE A 122 -22.09 -0.35 -9.87
CA PHE A 122 -23.24 -1.09 -9.36
C PHE A 122 -23.83 -0.55 -8.05
N LYS A 123 -23.26 0.51 -7.46
CA LYS A 123 -23.76 1.15 -6.22
C LYS A 123 -25.27 1.39 -6.26
N ASP A 124 -25.77 1.95 -7.37
CA ASP A 124 -27.20 2.29 -7.52
C ASP A 124 -28.10 1.08 -7.80
N SER A 125 -27.53 0.00 -8.35
CA SER A 125 -28.30 -1.20 -8.76
C SER A 125 -28.49 -2.22 -7.64
N VAL A 126 -27.64 -2.19 -6.60
CA VAL A 126 -27.53 -3.25 -5.60
C VAL A 126 -27.78 -2.74 -4.18
N GLY A 127 -27.70 -1.43 -3.96
CA GLY A 127 -27.93 -0.80 -2.65
C GLY A 127 -26.78 -1.05 -1.66
N GLN A 128 -27.04 -0.80 -0.37
CA GLN A 128 -26.00 -0.77 0.67
C GLN A 128 -25.25 -2.09 0.91
N ASN A 129 -25.81 -3.24 0.49
CA ASN A 129 -25.16 -4.54 0.67
C ASN A 129 -23.89 -4.72 -0.17
N ILE A 130 -23.69 -3.87 -1.19
CA ILE A 130 -22.50 -3.93 -2.07
C ILE A 130 -21.18 -3.81 -1.30
N TYR A 131 -21.14 -3.05 -0.20
CA TYR A 131 -19.92 -2.89 0.60
C TYR A 131 -19.53 -4.21 1.28
N LYS A 132 -20.51 -4.93 1.83
CA LYS A 132 -20.29 -6.24 2.45
C LYS A 132 -19.88 -7.27 1.41
N ASP A 133 -20.52 -7.24 0.26
CA ASP A 133 -20.26 -8.15 -0.85
C ASP A 133 -18.83 -8.00 -1.42
N LEU A 134 -18.33 -6.76 -1.50
CA LEU A 134 -16.98 -6.42 -1.97
C LEU A 134 -15.92 -6.40 -0.85
N GLU A 135 -16.32 -6.66 0.40
CA GLU A 135 -15.45 -6.58 1.58
C GLU A 135 -14.76 -5.21 1.68
N ILE A 136 -15.56 -4.15 1.50
CA ILE A 136 -15.16 -2.75 1.60
C ILE A 136 -15.70 -2.19 2.91
N ASN A 137 -14.82 -1.54 3.70
CA ASN A 137 -15.27 -0.73 4.81
C ASN A 137 -16.01 0.51 4.29
N PRO A 138 -17.26 0.79 4.73
CA PRO A 138 -18.00 1.98 4.28
C PRO A 138 -17.23 3.30 4.45
N LYS A 139 -16.36 3.41 5.46
CA LYS A 139 -15.51 4.59 5.68
C LYS A 139 -14.46 4.80 4.57
N SER A 140 -14.12 3.74 3.84
CA SER A 140 -13.10 3.76 2.78
C SER A 140 -13.67 4.01 1.38
N VAL A 141 -14.99 4.14 1.23
CA VAL A 141 -15.68 4.30 -0.07
C VAL A 141 -15.16 5.51 -0.86
N SER A 142 -14.94 6.64 -0.18
CA SER A 142 -14.35 7.84 -0.79
C SER A 142 -12.95 7.56 -1.38
N GLY A 143 -12.15 6.74 -0.71
CA GLY A 143 -10.84 6.31 -1.19
C GLY A 143 -10.93 5.50 -2.48
N TYR A 144 -11.87 4.56 -2.57
CA TYR A 144 -12.13 3.80 -3.80
C TYR A 144 -12.65 4.69 -4.95
N GLU A 145 -13.51 5.68 -4.67
CA GLU A 145 -13.97 6.63 -5.69
C GLU A 145 -12.82 7.51 -6.22
N LYS A 146 -11.89 7.91 -5.34
CA LYS A 146 -10.67 8.65 -5.72
C LYS A 146 -9.67 7.77 -6.48
N LEU A 147 -9.55 6.48 -6.13
CA LEU A 147 -8.68 5.51 -6.82
C LEU A 147 -8.98 5.42 -8.32
N LEU A 148 -10.24 5.52 -8.72
CA LEU A 148 -10.62 5.52 -10.14
C LEU A 148 -10.10 6.75 -10.91
N LYS A 149 -9.81 7.84 -10.21
CA LYS A 149 -9.25 9.07 -10.76
C LYS A 149 -7.71 9.10 -10.65
N ALA A 150 -7.10 8.15 -9.95
CA ALA A 150 -5.65 8.07 -9.82
C ALA A 150 -4.99 7.66 -11.14
N SER A 151 -3.68 7.92 -11.26
CA SER A 151 -2.87 7.46 -12.38
C SER A 151 -2.82 5.92 -12.42
N ASP A 152 -2.48 5.36 -13.57
CA ASP A 152 -2.29 3.91 -13.69
C ASP A 152 -1.07 3.43 -12.91
N LYS A 153 -0.08 4.30 -12.68
CA LYS A 153 1.05 4.01 -11.80
C LYS A 153 0.57 3.70 -10.37
N ILE A 154 -0.21 4.60 -9.77
CA ILE A 154 -0.76 4.41 -8.41
C ILE A 154 -1.59 3.12 -8.33
N LYS A 155 -2.46 2.89 -9.32
CA LYS A 155 -3.28 1.67 -9.38
C LYS A 155 -2.40 0.42 -9.47
N ASN A 156 -1.32 0.45 -10.25
CA ASN A 156 -0.37 -0.65 -10.36
C ASN A 156 0.37 -0.89 -9.04
N ASP A 157 0.84 0.18 -8.39
CA ASP A 157 1.60 0.07 -7.15
C ASP A 157 0.73 -0.44 -5.99
N LEU A 158 -0.58 -0.13 -5.99
CA LEU A 158 -1.55 -0.71 -5.07
C LEU A 158 -1.80 -2.20 -5.34
N VAL A 159 -2.05 -2.57 -6.60
CA VAL A 159 -2.36 -3.97 -6.97
C VAL A 159 -1.15 -4.89 -6.81
N THR A 160 0.07 -4.37 -7.01
CA THR A 160 1.32 -5.11 -6.81
C THR A 160 1.78 -5.12 -5.34
N GLY A 161 1.04 -4.48 -4.43
CA GLY A 161 1.34 -4.46 -2.99
C GLY A 161 2.53 -3.58 -2.61
N LYS A 162 3.01 -2.71 -3.50
CA LYS A 162 4.05 -1.72 -3.16
C LYS A 162 3.54 -0.67 -2.19
N ILE A 163 2.25 -0.34 -2.25
CA ILE A 163 1.52 0.46 -1.26
C ILE A 163 0.20 -0.23 -0.91
N ASN A 164 -0.32 -0.03 0.31
CA ASN A 164 -1.61 -0.58 0.73
C ASN A 164 -2.71 0.50 0.70
N GLU A 165 -3.96 0.04 0.79
CA GLU A 165 -5.16 0.89 0.78
C GLU A 165 -5.13 1.97 1.84
N ILE A 166 -4.68 1.64 3.06
CA ILE A 166 -4.72 2.58 4.19
C ILE A 166 -3.81 3.76 3.91
N ASN A 167 -2.54 3.51 3.54
CA ASN A 167 -1.60 4.57 3.20
C ASN A 167 -2.07 5.39 1.99
N LEU A 168 -2.56 4.72 0.94
CA LEU A 168 -2.97 5.42 -0.28
C LEU A 168 -4.22 6.28 -0.06
N PHE A 169 -5.20 5.78 0.70
CA PHE A 169 -6.42 6.54 0.98
C PHE A 169 -6.16 7.72 1.90
N GLU A 170 -5.16 7.62 2.79
CA GLU A 170 -4.70 8.76 3.57
C GLU A 170 -4.09 9.84 2.66
N ILE A 171 -3.25 9.46 1.69
CA ILE A 171 -2.72 10.40 0.68
C ILE A 171 -3.88 11.09 -0.05
N PHE A 172 -4.88 10.32 -0.49
CA PHE A 172 -6.05 10.86 -1.16
C PHE A 172 -6.90 11.78 -0.29
N TYR A 173 -6.91 11.55 1.02
CA TYR A 173 -7.67 12.34 1.99
C TYR A 173 -6.99 13.67 2.27
N LEU A 174 -5.69 13.64 2.57
CA LEU A 174 -4.92 14.80 3.02
C LEU A 174 -4.43 15.72 1.90
N PHE A 175 -4.23 15.20 0.69
CA PHE A 175 -3.59 15.97 -0.39
C PHE A 175 -4.48 16.14 -1.62
N GLU A 176 -4.26 17.26 -2.31
CA GLU A 176 -4.86 17.52 -3.62
C GLU A 176 -4.32 16.56 -4.69
N ARG A 177 -5.15 16.34 -5.74
CA ARG A 177 -4.91 15.31 -6.77
C ARG A 177 -3.60 15.49 -7.54
N ASN A 178 -3.18 16.73 -7.77
CA ASN A 178 -1.91 17.07 -8.43
C ASN A 178 -0.67 16.58 -7.66
N HIS A 179 -0.80 16.28 -6.37
CA HIS A 179 0.30 15.81 -5.52
C HIS A 179 0.33 14.29 -5.31
N TRP A 180 -0.75 13.57 -5.65
CA TRP A 180 -0.89 12.14 -5.31
C TRP A 180 0.26 11.28 -5.82
N ASP A 181 0.64 11.41 -7.10
CA ASP A 181 1.71 10.59 -7.69
C ASP A 181 3.04 10.85 -6.97
N LYS A 182 3.41 12.10 -6.74
CA LYS A 182 4.71 12.45 -6.14
C LYS A 182 4.82 11.98 -4.69
N ILE A 183 3.73 12.08 -3.93
CA ILE A 183 3.70 11.62 -2.54
C ILE A 183 3.71 10.09 -2.49
N GLU A 184 2.94 9.43 -3.36
CA GLU A 184 2.92 7.97 -3.46
C GLU A 184 4.31 7.42 -3.83
N ASP A 185 4.94 7.97 -4.88
CA ASP A 185 6.30 7.65 -5.30
C ASP A 185 7.28 7.78 -4.13
N PHE A 186 7.22 8.91 -3.42
CA PHE A 186 8.07 9.19 -2.28
C PHE A 186 7.89 8.12 -1.19
N VAL A 187 6.64 7.85 -0.79
CA VAL A 187 6.31 6.91 0.29
C VAL A 187 6.69 5.48 -0.08
N VAL A 188 6.47 5.04 -1.31
CA VAL A 188 6.87 3.70 -1.79
C VAL A 188 8.40 3.55 -1.79
N ARG A 189 9.13 4.59 -2.19
CA ARG A 189 10.60 4.58 -2.28
C ARG A 189 11.27 4.44 -0.92
N LEU A 190 10.61 4.84 0.18
CA LEU A 190 11.17 4.73 1.54
C LEU A 190 11.43 3.28 1.97
N LYS A 191 10.68 2.31 1.44
CA LYS A 191 10.83 0.88 1.78
C LYS A 191 10.80 0.60 3.31
N ILE A 192 10.04 1.40 4.06
CA ILE A 192 9.77 1.20 5.50
C ILE A 192 8.40 0.56 5.73
N GLY A 193 8.10 0.14 6.96
CA GLY A 193 6.83 -0.53 7.31
C GLY A 193 5.59 0.38 7.19
N THR A 194 4.43 -0.23 6.96
CA THR A 194 3.12 0.43 6.76
C THR A 194 2.79 1.51 7.79
N LYS A 195 3.00 1.22 9.08
CA LYS A 195 2.74 2.18 10.15
C LYS A 195 3.63 3.42 10.04
N LYS A 196 4.93 3.24 9.79
CA LYS A 196 5.85 4.37 9.58
C LYS A 196 5.54 5.16 8.32
N ARG A 197 5.10 4.50 7.25
CA ARG A 197 4.62 5.20 6.05
C ARG A 197 3.42 6.09 6.35
N MET A 198 2.51 5.63 7.22
CA MET A 198 1.37 6.44 7.66
C MET A 198 1.86 7.67 8.42
N GLU A 199 2.74 7.48 9.40
CA GLU A 199 3.31 8.60 10.15
C GLU A 199 4.06 9.58 9.23
N VAL A 200 4.73 9.10 8.17
CA VAL A 200 5.36 9.96 7.15
C VAL A 200 4.33 10.78 6.39
N ILE A 201 3.23 10.18 5.97
CA ILE A 201 2.12 10.86 5.28
C ILE A 201 1.58 11.99 6.17
N ASP A 202 1.31 11.70 7.45
CA ASP A 202 0.86 12.69 8.43
C ASP A 202 1.90 13.80 8.65
N MET A 203 3.19 13.43 8.75
CA MET A 203 4.27 14.39 8.92
C MET A 203 4.40 15.32 7.72
N ILE A 204 4.28 14.81 6.50
CA ILE A 204 4.31 15.64 5.29
C ILE A 204 3.17 16.64 5.36
N TYR A 205 1.94 16.17 5.64
CA TYR A 205 0.77 17.03 5.73
C TYR A 205 0.95 18.13 6.78
N ASP A 206 1.22 17.76 8.04
CA ASP A 206 1.37 18.72 9.13
C ASP A 206 2.46 19.76 8.88
N ILE A 207 3.62 19.34 8.37
CA ILE A 207 4.72 20.26 8.06
C ILE A 207 4.32 21.20 6.93
N THR A 208 3.68 20.69 5.87
CA THR A 208 3.25 21.53 4.74
C THR A 208 2.22 22.58 5.16
N GLN A 209 1.28 22.21 6.04
CA GLN A 209 0.30 23.14 6.58
C GLN A 209 0.94 24.18 7.50
N ARG A 210 1.81 23.75 8.43
CA ARG A 210 2.47 24.64 9.40
C ARG A 210 3.41 25.63 8.73
N ASP A 211 4.20 25.16 7.76
CA ASP A 211 5.27 25.94 7.13
C ASP A 211 4.81 26.63 5.83
N ASN A 212 3.54 26.47 5.44
CA ASN A 212 2.96 26.96 4.19
C ASN A 212 3.80 26.58 2.95
N LEU A 213 4.19 25.29 2.89
CA LEU A 213 4.99 24.71 1.81
C LEU A 213 4.14 23.74 1.00
N SER A 214 4.41 23.61 -0.30
CA SER A 214 3.82 22.50 -1.06
C SER A 214 4.44 21.16 -0.63
N PRO A 215 3.70 20.04 -0.70
CA PRO A 215 4.26 18.71 -0.43
C PRO A 215 5.49 18.41 -1.28
N ASP A 216 5.47 18.82 -2.54
CA ASP A 216 6.58 18.73 -3.48
C ASP A 216 7.84 19.46 -2.99
N ALA A 217 7.68 20.67 -2.48
CA ALA A 217 8.81 21.45 -1.95
C ALA A 217 9.41 20.74 -0.72
N LEU A 218 8.57 20.21 0.17
CA LEU A 218 9.02 19.51 1.36
C LEU A 218 9.78 18.21 1.03
N ILE A 219 9.27 17.35 0.14
CA ILE A 219 9.92 16.07 -0.16
C ILE A 219 11.22 16.22 -0.97
N ASN A 220 11.47 17.40 -1.55
CA ASN A 220 12.67 17.73 -2.33
C ASN A 220 13.65 18.66 -1.61
N ILE A 221 13.49 18.89 -0.30
CA ILE A 221 14.45 19.70 0.46
C ILE A 221 15.88 19.10 0.37
N PRO A 222 16.93 19.93 0.44
CA PRO A 222 18.31 19.48 0.31
C PRO A 222 18.69 18.35 1.26
N GLU A 223 18.17 18.34 2.49
CA GLU A 223 18.45 17.32 3.50
C GLU A 223 17.94 15.94 3.08
N ILE A 224 16.77 15.86 2.45
CA ILE A 224 16.19 14.61 1.95
C ILE A 224 16.94 14.17 0.69
N SER A 225 17.22 15.10 -0.23
CA SER A 225 17.97 14.84 -1.46
C SER A 225 19.36 14.23 -1.17
N LYS A 226 20.08 14.79 -0.18
CA LYS A 226 21.36 14.23 0.30
C LYS A 226 21.25 12.79 0.80
N VAL A 227 20.14 12.39 1.42
CA VAL A 227 19.94 11.00 1.86
C VAL A 227 19.71 10.09 0.64
N TRP A 228 18.98 10.55 -0.37
CA TRP A 228 18.77 9.78 -1.58
C TRP A 228 20.06 9.48 -2.35
N GLU A 229 21.02 10.40 -2.33
CA GLU A 229 22.34 10.28 -2.98
C GLU A 229 23.31 9.33 -2.26
N GLN A 230 23.08 9.03 -0.98
CA GLN A 230 23.97 8.16 -0.20
C GLN A 230 23.98 6.73 -0.74
N LYS A 231 25.14 6.08 -0.72
CA LYS A 231 25.30 4.66 -1.08
C LYS A 231 25.02 3.73 0.12
N ILE A 232 23.78 3.77 0.60
CA ILE A 232 23.27 2.92 1.70
C ILE A 232 22.00 2.19 1.26
N ASP A 233 21.61 1.15 1.99
CA ASP A 233 20.45 0.33 1.64
C ASP A 233 19.13 1.14 1.65
N PRO A 234 18.16 0.82 0.78
CA PRO A 234 16.90 1.57 0.69
C PRO A 234 16.14 1.72 2.02
N PRO A 235 15.99 0.67 2.87
CA PRO A 235 15.35 0.83 4.16
C PRO A 235 16.12 1.79 5.09
N GLN A 236 17.45 1.82 5.02
CA GLN A 236 18.25 2.75 5.82
C GLN A 236 18.06 4.20 5.37
N LYS A 237 17.91 4.44 4.05
CA LYS A 237 17.50 5.76 3.53
C LYS A 237 16.13 6.15 4.08
N GLY A 238 15.17 5.23 4.03
CA GLY A 238 13.83 5.44 4.56
C GLY A 238 13.82 5.84 6.04
N GLU A 239 14.59 5.16 6.88
CA GLU A 239 14.73 5.48 8.31
C GLU A 239 15.39 6.86 8.54
N ARG A 240 16.39 7.22 7.74
CA ARG A 240 17.02 8.56 7.82
C ARG A 240 16.06 9.67 7.42
N ILE A 241 15.29 9.47 6.34
CA ILE A 241 14.29 10.43 5.90
C ILE A 241 13.14 10.56 6.90
N TYR A 242 12.67 9.43 7.46
CA TYR A 242 11.71 9.43 8.55
C TYR A 242 12.22 10.28 9.72
N ALA A 243 13.48 10.12 10.13
CA ALA A 243 14.07 10.91 11.21
C ALA A 243 14.16 12.41 10.89
N ILE A 244 14.41 12.79 9.63
CA ILE A 244 14.41 14.19 9.17
C ILE A 244 13.01 14.79 9.31
N LEU A 245 11.99 14.10 8.81
CA LEU A 245 10.59 14.56 8.89
C LEU A 245 10.11 14.62 10.34
N PHE A 246 10.44 13.61 11.15
CA PHE A 246 10.13 13.61 12.58
C PHE A 246 10.76 14.80 13.29
N GLY A 247 12.03 15.09 12.99
CA GLY A 247 12.75 16.25 13.52
C GLY A 247 12.10 17.59 13.17
N ARG A 248 11.55 17.70 11.97
CA ARG A 248 10.84 18.91 11.51
C ARG A 248 9.46 19.04 12.15
N ARG A 249 8.70 17.95 12.33
CA ARG A 249 7.38 17.99 13.00
C ARG A 249 7.52 18.25 14.49
N TYR A 250 8.50 17.61 15.14
CA TYR A 250 8.72 17.67 16.58
C TYR A 250 10.13 18.18 16.95
N PRO A 251 10.42 19.48 16.71
CA PRO A 251 11.76 20.03 16.94
C PRO A 251 12.17 19.98 18.41
N GLU A 252 11.25 20.26 19.33
CA GLU A 252 11.51 20.23 20.77
C GLU A 252 11.83 18.82 21.27
N ILE A 253 11.00 17.82 20.92
CA ILE A 253 11.25 16.40 21.23
C ILE A 253 12.62 15.98 20.69
N THR A 254 12.95 16.44 19.48
CA THR A 254 14.21 16.06 18.82
C THR A 254 15.42 16.71 19.48
N SER A 255 15.33 17.97 19.90
CA SER A 255 16.36 18.64 20.68
C SER A 255 16.56 17.94 22.02
N PHE A 256 15.46 17.67 22.73
CA PHE A 256 15.49 16.98 24.01
C PHE A 256 16.09 15.57 23.90
N LYS A 257 15.70 14.78 22.87
CA LYS A 257 16.32 13.48 22.55
C LYS A 257 17.84 13.62 22.38
N LYS A 258 18.31 14.62 21.62
CA LYS A 258 19.75 14.84 21.39
C LYS A 258 20.50 15.15 22.68
N ASP A 259 19.96 16.04 23.50
CA ASP A 259 20.56 16.42 24.79
C ASP A 259 20.58 15.25 25.77
N PHE A 260 19.49 14.48 25.82
CA PHE A 260 19.40 13.26 26.61
C PHE A 260 20.45 12.24 26.17
N TYR A 261 20.57 11.96 24.86
CA TYR A 261 21.59 11.05 24.34
C TYR A 261 23.02 11.53 24.58
N LYS A 262 23.25 12.85 24.53
CA LYS A 262 24.57 13.43 24.85
C LYS A 262 24.94 13.15 26.30
N ARG A 263 24.04 13.41 27.24
CA ARG A 263 24.23 13.10 28.68
C ARG A 263 24.35 11.60 28.94
N LEU A 264 23.53 10.78 28.29
CA LEU A 264 23.59 9.32 28.39
C LEU A 264 24.96 8.77 27.95
N LYS A 265 25.56 9.33 26.89
CA LYS A 265 26.93 8.95 26.45
C LYS A 265 27.99 9.24 27.51
N HIS A 266 27.83 10.27 28.33
CA HIS A 266 28.75 10.59 29.41
C HIS A 266 28.75 9.54 30.54
N LEU A 267 27.69 8.73 30.66
CA LEU A 267 27.63 7.64 31.65
C LEU A 267 28.57 6.46 31.32
N ARG A 268 29.12 6.39 30.09
CA ARG A 268 30.06 5.34 29.66
C ARG A 268 29.58 3.92 30.03
N LEU A 269 28.31 3.63 29.71
CA LEU A 269 27.65 2.33 29.98
C LEU A 269 28.36 1.12 29.33
N GLY A 270 29.21 1.36 28.33
CA GLY A 270 29.87 0.30 27.57
C GLY A 270 28.97 -0.26 26.47
N LYS A 271 29.46 -1.25 25.72
CA LYS A 271 28.71 -1.86 24.60
C LYS A 271 27.72 -2.93 25.08
N ASP A 272 27.91 -3.43 26.29
CA ASP A 272 27.21 -4.61 26.79
C ASP A 272 25.95 -4.27 27.60
N ILE A 273 25.78 -2.99 27.95
CA ILE A 273 24.61 -2.45 28.65
C ILE A 273 23.89 -1.50 27.70
N ARG A 274 22.64 -1.82 27.38
CA ARG A 274 21.77 -0.99 26.55
C ARG A 274 20.78 -0.26 27.43
N PHE A 275 20.82 1.07 27.36
CA PHE A 275 19.83 1.94 27.98
C PHE A 275 18.81 2.37 26.92
N GLN A 276 17.57 1.97 27.11
CA GLN A 276 16.45 2.31 26.23
C GLN A 276 15.66 3.47 26.83
N ILE A 277 15.63 4.57 26.09
CA ILE A 277 14.82 5.74 26.44
C ILE A 277 13.35 5.52 26.04
N PRO A 278 12.40 6.11 26.76
CA PRO A 278 11.00 6.01 26.41
C PRO A 278 10.73 6.60 25.02
N PRO A 279 9.90 5.94 24.19
CA PRO A 279 9.48 6.49 22.92
C PRO A 279 8.78 7.84 23.13
N ASN A 280 9.29 8.90 22.49
CA ASN A 280 8.73 10.26 22.51
C ASN A 280 8.57 10.90 23.90
N PHE A 281 9.11 10.30 24.96
CA PHE A 281 9.07 10.80 26.34
C PHE A 281 7.67 11.00 26.94
N GLU A 282 6.61 10.41 26.37
CA GLU A 282 5.25 10.47 26.92
C GLU A 282 5.14 9.77 28.29
N LYS A 283 5.88 8.67 28.46
CA LYS A 283 6.01 7.94 29.73
C LYS A 283 7.44 8.05 30.22
N TRP A 284 7.66 8.40 31.48
CA TRP A 284 9.01 8.54 32.04
C TRP A 284 9.56 7.23 32.59
N GLU A 285 9.54 6.20 31.75
CA GLU A 285 9.97 4.84 32.08
C GLU A 285 11.18 4.48 31.22
N PHE A 286 12.23 3.96 31.85
CA PHE A 286 13.48 3.59 31.19
C PHE A 286 13.72 2.09 31.33
N ASN A 287 14.26 1.47 30.29
CA ASN A 287 14.65 0.06 30.34
C ASN A 287 16.17 -0.08 30.22
N ILE A 288 16.77 -0.91 31.07
CA ILE A 288 18.18 -1.27 30.99
C ILE A 288 18.28 -2.76 30.72
N ASN A 289 18.96 -3.12 29.64
CA ASN A 289 19.06 -4.49 29.18
C ASN A 289 20.55 -4.84 28.98
N PHE A 290 21.00 -5.99 29.46
CA PHE A 290 22.35 -6.50 29.21
C PHE A 290 22.32 -8.02 29.03
N HIS A 291 23.33 -8.55 28.36
CA HIS A 291 23.51 -9.99 28.17
C HIS A 291 24.76 -10.46 28.91
N PHE A 292 24.72 -11.69 29.41
CA PHE A 292 25.83 -12.34 30.11
C PHE A 292 25.81 -13.84 29.81
N ARG A 293 26.98 -14.49 29.83
CA ARG A 293 27.14 -15.92 29.57
C ARG A 293 27.39 -16.73 30.84
N ASP A 294 27.93 -16.08 31.86
CA ASP A 294 28.25 -16.69 33.14
C ASP A 294 28.02 -15.74 34.31
N LEU A 295 28.18 -16.26 35.53
CA LEU A 295 27.97 -15.50 36.75
C LEU A 295 28.98 -14.36 36.94
N LYS A 296 30.18 -14.50 36.39
CA LYS A 296 31.23 -13.47 36.50
C LYS A 296 30.82 -12.25 35.67
N GLU A 297 30.43 -12.45 34.41
CA GLU A 297 29.91 -11.38 33.55
C GLU A 297 28.68 -10.70 34.17
N PHE A 298 27.74 -11.48 34.73
CA PHE A 298 26.57 -10.90 35.43
C PHE A 298 26.99 -9.95 36.56
N LYS A 299 27.88 -10.41 37.44
CA LYS A 299 28.40 -9.59 38.55
C LYS A 299 29.09 -8.33 38.04
N GLU A 300 29.94 -8.45 37.02
CA GLU A 300 30.61 -7.30 36.40
C GLU A 300 29.61 -6.26 35.86
N ARG A 301 28.50 -6.68 35.23
CA ARG A 301 27.46 -5.75 34.75
C ARG A 301 26.73 -5.07 35.89
N ILE A 302 26.37 -5.80 36.94
CA ILE A 302 25.71 -5.23 38.12
C ILE A 302 26.63 -4.22 38.82
N THR A 303 27.91 -4.56 39.05
CA THR A 303 28.89 -3.64 39.65
C THR A 303 29.06 -2.39 38.80
N LYS A 304 29.06 -2.53 37.46
CA LYS A 304 29.12 -1.37 36.57
C LYS A 304 27.89 -0.47 36.72
N LEU A 305 26.69 -1.04 36.79
CA LEU A 305 25.46 -0.28 37.01
C LEU A 305 25.47 0.43 38.37
N GLN A 306 25.93 -0.23 39.43
CA GLN A 306 26.10 0.37 40.76
C GLN A 306 27.03 1.60 40.70
N SER A 307 28.20 1.47 40.06
CA SER A 307 29.13 2.60 39.91
C SER A 307 28.55 3.81 39.16
N ILE A 308 27.56 3.58 38.28
CA ILE A 308 26.87 4.63 37.54
C ILE A 308 25.77 5.27 38.41
N MET A 309 25.06 4.46 39.20
CA MET A 309 24.05 4.95 40.15
C MET A 309 24.65 5.92 41.16
N GLU A 310 25.90 5.69 41.57
CA GLU A 310 26.63 6.55 42.51
C GLU A 310 27.13 7.87 41.87
N SER A 311 26.96 8.04 40.56
CA SER A 311 27.38 9.27 39.85
C SER A 311 26.26 10.32 39.80
N ASN A 312 26.59 11.58 40.12
CA ASN A 312 25.65 12.72 39.96
C ASN A 312 25.09 12.81 38.52
N ASN A 313 25.88 12.40 37.53
CA ASN A 313 25.47 12.43 36.12
C ASN A 313 24.23 11.56 35.84
N PHE A 314 24.06 10.44 36.56
CA PHE A 314 22.90 9.58 36.37
C PHE A 314 21.64 10.18 37.00
N GLU A 315 21.77 10.75 38.20
CA GLU A 315 20.67 11.45 38.87
C GLU A 315 20.20 12.66 38.05
N GLU A 316 21.13 13.48 37.55
CA GLU A 316 20.80 14.60 36.66
C GLU A 316 20.11 14.16 35.37
N LEU A 317 20.53 13.04 34.79
CA LEU A 317 19.91 12.50 33.58
C LEU A 317 18.44 12.11 33.84
N LEU A 318 18.15 11.46 34.96
CA LEU A 318 16.78 11.04 35.31
C LEU A 318 15.87 12.21 35.72
N LYS A 319 16.46 13.34 36.15
CA LYS A 319 15.76 14.59 36.47
C LYS A 319 15.38 15.42 35.26
N MET A 320 15.97 15.17 34.09
CA MET A 320 15.51 15.81 32.85
C MET A 320 14.01 15.58 32.68
N ARG A 321 13.27 16.55 32.13
CA ARG A 321 11.85 16.40 31.81
C ARG A 321 11.60 17.03 30.46
N PHE A 322 10.84 16.32 29.62
CA PHE A 322 10.30 16.86 28.38
C PHE A 322 9.01 17.61 28.70
#